data_AF-A0A821P083-F1
#
_entry.id   AF-A0A821P083-F1
#
_cell.length_a   1.000
_cell.length_b   1.000
_cell.length_c   1.000
_cell.angle_alpha   90.00
_cell.angle_beta   90.00
_cell.angle_gamma   90.00
#
_symmetry.space_group_name_H-M   'P 1'
#
loop_
_entity.id
_entity.type
_entity.pdbx_description
1 polymer ?
#
loop_
_entity_poly.entity_id
_entity_poly.type
_entity_poly.pdbx_seq_one_letter_code
_entity_poly.pdbx_strand_id
1 'polypeptide(L)'
;MPINARRKKNGVTVAGSQGGGKATNQLFSPYGFFVDDDQTIIIADHQNARIIQWKIGDTNQQVVAGGNGDGNRLDQLYCPTDVLFDKKTDSLIICDLGNRRVVRWSRRSGATQGEILIDNIDCWGLFLDHQRYLYISDVGKDEVRRYKIGDKKGTLVAGGNGNGDGKKRVKIIISSIFTFFTNK
;
A
#
# COMPACT_ATOMS: atom_id res chain seq x y z
N MET A 1 -26.74 -14.99 4.59
CA MET A 1 -25.88 -16.00 3.93
C MET A 1 -25.60 -17.14 4.91
N PRO A 2 -25.58 -18.42 4.51
CA PRO A 2 -25.33 -19.51 5.45
C PRO A 2 -23.87 -19.50 5.90
N ILE A 3 -23.68 -19.53 7.22
CA ILE A 3 -22.43 -19.43 7.97
C ILE A 3 -21.50 -20.67 7.90
N ASN A 4 -21.66 -21.52 6.88
CA ASN A 4 -20.95 -22.81 6.78
C ASN A 4 -19.95 -22.89 5.60
N ALA A 5 -19.30 -21.78 5.25
CA ALA A 5 -18.16 -21.81 4.33
C ALA A 5 -16.91 -22.34 5.07
N ARG A 6 -16.73 -23.66 5.10
CA ARG A 6 -15.40 -24.26 5.40
C ARG A 6 -14.43 -23.76 4.33
N ARG A 7 -13.52 -22.84 4.69
CA ARG A 7 -12.42 -22.42 3.80
C ARG A 7 -11.65 -23.66 3.36
N LYS A 8 -11.53 -23.91 2.04
CA LYS A 8 -10.56 -24.86 1.51
C LYS A 8 -9.16 -24.35 1.88
N LYS A 9 -8.36 -25.18 2.55
CA LYS A 9 -7.01 -24.85 3.05
C LYS A 9 -5.92 -24.82 1.96
N ASN A 10 -6.25 -24.48 0.72
CA ASN A 10 -5.28 -24.51 -0.37
C ASN A 10 -5.11 -23.09 -0.92
N GLY A 11 -4.15 -22.36 -0.35
CA GLY A 11 -3.66 -21.14 -0.99
C GLY A 11 -2.95 -21.50 -2.30
N VAL A 12 -3.07 -20.63 -3.30
CA VAL A 12 -2.37 -20.77 -4.58
C VAL A 12 -1.43 -19.58 -4.72
N THR A 13 -0.20 -19.83 -5.14
CA THR A 13 0.74 -18.77 -5.50
C THR A 13 0.29 -18.13 -6.81
N VAL A 14 -0.03 -16.83 -6.76
CA VAL A 14 -0.48 -16.05 -7.92
C VAL A 14 0.57 -15.04 -8.42
N ALA A 15 1.63 -14.82 -7.64
CA ALA A 15 2.76 -13.95 -7.97
C ALA A 15 4.06 -14.43 -7.30
N GLY A 16 5.22 -14.19 -7.93
CA GLY A 16 6.55 -14.46 -7.34
C GLY A 16 6.95 -15.93 -7.23
N SER A 17 6.42 -16.82 -8.09
CA SER A 17 6.67 -18.27 -7.99
C SER A 17 8.09 -18.72 -8.36
N GLN A 18 8.94 -17.82 -8.85
CA GLN A 18 10.29 -18.10 -9.36
C GLN A 18 11.41 -17.83 -8.35
N GLY A 19 11.07 -17.82 -7.05
CA GLY A 19 12.01 -17.54 -5.95
C GLY A 19 12.31 -16.05 -5.77
N GLY A 20 13.16 -15.77 -4.78
CA GLY A 20 13.59 -14.41 -4.45
C GLY A 20 14.54 -13.82 -5.48
N GLY A 21 14.28 -12.61 -5.99
CA GLY A 21 15.19 -11.95 -6.93
C GLY A 21 14.65 -10.66 -7.56
N LYS A 22 15.43 -10.08 -8.48
CA LYS A 22 15.18 -8.77 -9.11
C LYS A 22 14.49 -8.84 -10.47
N ALA A 23 14.38 -10.02 -11.08
CA ALA A 23 13.68 -10.17 -12.35
C ALA A 23 12.20 -9.76 -12.21
N THR A 24 11.54 -9.36 -13.30
CA THR A 24 10.13 -8.91 -13.25
C THR A 24 9.16 -10.02 -12.85
N ASN A 25 9.53 -11.28 -13.06
CA ASN A 25 8.77 -12.45 -12.61
C ASN A 25 9.19 -12.96 -11.20
N GLN A 26 10.03 -12.21 -10.48
CA GLN A 26 10.48 -12.50 -9.12
C GLN A 26 10.09 -11.38 -8.16
N LEU A 27 10.00 -11.70 -6.87
CA LEU A 27 9.75 -10.74 -5.80
C LEU A 27 10.82 -10.92 -4.73
N PHE A 28 11.13 -9.87 -3.96
CA PHE A 28 12.02 -9.96 -2.82
C PHE A 28 11.45 -9.25 -1.59
N SER A 29 11.01 -10.06 -0.63
CA SER A 29 10.31 -9.63 0.59
C SER A 29 9.09 -8.74 0.33
N PRO A 30 8.13 -9.14 -0.54
CA PRO A 30 6.96 -8.31 -0.84
C PRO A 30 6.09 -8.11 0.42
N TYR A 31 5.64 -6.89 0.68
CA TYR A 31 4.85 -6.54 1.87
C TYR A 31 3.38 -6.27 1.53
N GLY A 32 3.01 -5.00 1.33
CA GLY A 32 1.65 -4.60 0.98
C GLY A 32 1.31 -4.84 -0.48
N PHE A 33 0.02 -5.02 -0.75
CA PHE A 33 -0.49 -5.19 -2.10
C PHE A 33 -1.93 -4.68 -2.23
N PHE A 34 -2.30 -4.33 -3.45
CA PHE A 34 -3.66 -3.99 -3.86
C PHE A 34 -4.12 -4.93 -4.97
N VAL A 35 -5.40 -5.32 -4.98
CA VAL A 35 -6.01 -6.09 -6.07
C VAL A 35 -7.14 -5.28 -6.68
N ASP A 36 -7.08 -5.04 -7.99
CA ASP A 36 -8.17 -4.38 -8.72
C ASP A 36 -9.26 -5.37 -9.17
N ASP A 37 -10.37 -4.83 -9.68
CA ASP A 37 -11.53 -5.61 -10.10
C ASP A 37 -11.21 -6.53 -11.29
N ASP A 38 -10.17 -6.21 -12.04
CA ASP A 38 -9.71 -7.01 -13.18
C ASP A 38 -8.75 -8.12 -12.74
N GLN A 39 -8.51 -8.34 -11.45
CA GLN A 39 -7.52 -9.30 -10.91
C GLN A 39 -6.07 -8.94 -11.25
N THR A 40 -5.78 -7.65 -11.36
CA THR A 40 -4.41 -7.14 -11.36
C THR A 40 -3.98 -6.88 -9.93
N ILE A 41 -2.86 -7.49 -9.54
CA ILE A 41 -2.22 -7.31 -8.24
C ILE A 41 -1.11 -6.27 -8.39
N ILE A 42 -1.09 -5.28 -7.53
CA ILE A 42 -0.06 -4.24 -7.46
C ILE A 42 0.66 -4.46 -6.13
N ILE A 43 1.97 -4.72 -6.18
CA ILE A 43 2.72 -5.26 -5.04
C ILE A 43 3.85 -4.29 -4.69
N ALA A 44 3.97 -3.96 -3.41
CA ALA A 44 5.16 -3.31 -2.86
C ALA A 44 6.27 -4.36 -2.70
N ASP A 45 7.18 -4.39 -3.66
CA ASP A 45 8.32 -5.30 -3.71
C ASP A 45 9.49 -4.69 -2.92
N HIS A 46 9.36 -4.79 -1.59
CA HIS A 46 10.08 -4.01 -0.59
C HIS A 46 11.60 -3.99 -0.79
N GLN A 47 12.26 -5.14 -0.89
CA GLN A 47 13.73 -5.18 -1.00
C GLN A 47 14.24 -4.92 -2.42
N ASN A 48 13.34 -4.81 -3.39
CA ASN A 48 13.68 -4.41 -4.75
C ASN A 48 13.37 -2.93 -5.04
N ALA A 49 12.93 -2.16 -4.05
CA ALA A 49 12.60 -0.73 -4.16
C ALA A 49 11.73 -0.39 -5.38
N ARG A 50 10.68 -1.18 -5.58
CA ARG A 50 9.77 -1.02 -6.71
C ARG A 50 8.34 -1.38 -6.35
N ILE A 51 7.41 -0.85 -7.13
CA ILE A 51 6.05 -1.37 -7.21
C ILE A 51 5.93 -2.15 -8.51
N ILE A 52 5.43 -3.38 -8.41
CA ILE A 52 5.25 -4.26 -9.56
C ILE A 52 3.79 -4.60 -9.77
N GLN A 53 3.36 -4.57 -11.02
CA GLN A 53 2.02 -4.96 -11.45
C GLN A 53 2.05 -6.39 -11.98
N TRP A 54 1.12 -7.20 -11.49
CA TRP A 54 1.00 -8.61 -11.79
C TRP A 54 -0.44 -8.97 -12.12
N LYS A 55 -0.72 -9.30 -13.38
CA LYS A 55 -2.03 -9.81 -13.77
C LYS A 55 -2.09 -11.31 -13.49
N ILE A 56 -3.11 -11.79 -12.77
CA ILE A 56 -3.25 -13.22 -12.49
C ILE A 56 -3.35 -13.98 -13.83
N GLY A 57 -2.47 -14.98 -14.01
CA GLY A 57 -2.39 -15.80 -15.22
C GLY A 57 -1.57 -15.20 -16.36
N ASP A 58 -1.04 -13.98 -16.22
CA ASP A 58 -0.17 -13.35 -17.22
C ASP A 58 1.32 -13.58 -16.90
N THR A 59 2.16 -13.54 -17.93
CA THR A 59 3.62 -13.58 -17.85
C THR A 59 4.27 -12.21 -18.01
N ASN A 60 3.50 -11.16 -18.30
CA ASN A 60 4.01 -9.81 -18.57
C ASN A 60 3.97 -8.91 -17.33
N GLN A 61 4.79 -9.21 -16.33
CA GLN A 61 4.93 -8.35 -15.14
C GLN A 61 5.62 -7.03 -15.47
N GLN A 62 5.11 -5.92 -14.93
CA GLN A 62 5.62 -4.58 -15.21
C GLN A 62 5.97 -3.83 -13.93
N VAL A 63 7.14 -3.19 -13.92
CA VAL A 63 7.47 -2.21 -12.87
C VAL A 63 6.69 -0.94 -13.18
N VAL A 64 5.85 -0.51 -12.23
CA VAL A 64 4.92 0.63 -12.41
C VAL A 64 5.28 1.85 -11.55
N ALA A 65 6.23 1.70 -10.62
CA ALA A 65 6.86 2.79 -9.88
C ALA A 65 8.19 2.31 -9.28
N GLY A 66 9.13 3.24 -9.09
CA GLY A 66 10.49 2.93 -8.62
C GLY A 66 11.28 2.07 -9.61
N GLY A 67 12.14 1.18 -9.10
CA GLY A 67 12.98 0.31 -9.92
C GLY A 67 14.22 0.97 -10.53
N ASN A 68 14.44 2.27 -10.29
CA ASN A 68 15.64 3.03 -10.72
C ASN A 68 16.77 2.98 -9.68
N GLY A 69 16.90 1.84 -9.00
CA GLY A 69 17.75 1.65 -7.82
C GLY A 69 17.16 2.21 -6.54
N ASP A 70 17.65 1.73 -5.41
CA ASP A 70 17.32 2.25 -4.09
C ASP A 70 17.77 3.73 -3.96
N GLY A 71 16.90 4.58 -3.44
CA GLY A 71 17.26 5.97 -3.16
C GLY A 71 16.06 6.89 -2.95
N ASN A 72 16.34 8.17 -2.81
CA ASN A 72 15.36 9.19 -2.38
C ASN A 72 14.93 10.16 -3.49
N ARG A 73 15.43 9.99 -4.73
CA ARG A 73 14.95 10.78 -5.87
C ARG A 73 13.46 10.52 -6.12
N LEU A 74 12.81 11.38 -6.89
CA LEU A 74 11.37 11.23 -7.18
C LEU A 74 11.09 10.05 -8.11
N ASP A 75 12.07 9.61 -8.91
CA ASP A 75 12.02 8.40 -9.74
C ASP A 75 12.45 7.12 -8.99
N GLN A 76 12.78 7.23 -7.69
CA GLN A 76 13.24 6.12 -6.85
C GLN A 76 12.30 5.89 -5.67
N LEU A 77 12.40 4.67 -5.11
CA LEU A 77 11.80 4.29 -3.84
C LEU A 77 12.89 3.72 -2.94
N TYR A 78 12.59 3.57 -1.66
CA TYR A 78 13.44 2.89 -0.70
C TYR A 78 12.58 2.17 0.35
N CYS A 79 12.62 0.84 0.34
CA CYS A 79 11.83 -0.02 1.23
C CYS A 79 10.31 0.32 1.24
N PRO A 80 9.62 0.33 0.07
CA PRO A 80 8.18 0.57 0.05
C PRO A 80 7.45 -0.55 0.79
N THR A 81 6.50 -0.18 1.65
CA THR A 81 5.80 -1.14 2.53
C THR A 81 4.37 -1.40 2.11
N ASP A 82 3.71 -0.44 1.46
CA ASP A 82 2.32 -0.59 1.02
C ASP A 82 2.00 0.28 -0.20
N VAL A 83 0.94 -0.11 -0.92
CA VAL A 83 0.48 0.56 -2.14
C VAL A 83 -1.03 0.45 -2.30
N LEU A 84 -1.66 1.55 -2.72
CA LEU A 84 -3.07 1.62 -3.08
C LEU A 84 -3.23 2.09 -4.52
N PHE A 85 -4.33 1.70 -5.18
CA PHE A 85 -4.72 2.29 -6.45
C PHE A 85 -5.86 3.31 -6.28
N ASP A 86 -5.58 4.57 -6.57
CA ASP A 86 -6.57 5.64 -6.66
C ASP A 86 -7.19 5.68 -8.06
N LYS A 87 -8.28 4.91 -8.26
CA LYS A 87 -9.06 4.86 -9.50
C LYS A 87 -9.52 6.26 -9.97
N LYS A 88 -9.75 7.22 -9.06
CA LYS A 88 -10.26 8.55 -9.42
C LYS A 88 -9.21 9.40 -10.13
N THR A 89 -7.94 9.26 -9.75
CA THR A 89 -6.83 10.03 -10.35
C THR A 89 -6.02 9.21 -11.34
N ASP A 90 -6.24 7.90 -11.40
CA ASP A 90 -5.41 6.92 -12.10
C ASP A 90 -3.95 7.00 -11.62
N SER A 91 -3.78 6.83 -10.30
CA SER A 91 -2.49 6.94 -9.63
C SER A 91 -2.33 5.88 -8.56
N LEU A 92 -1.08 5.51 -8.30
CA LEU A 92 -0.69 4.73 -7.13
C LEU A 92 -0.43 5.69 -5.98
N ILE A 93 -0.82 5.30 -4.76
CA ILE A 93 -0.39 5.95 -3.52
C ILE A 93 0.50 4.94 -2.81
N ILE A 94 1.76 5.30 -2.61
CA ILE A 94 2.80 4.38 -2.17
C ILE A 94 3.36 4.89 -0.86
N CYS A 95 3.45 3.98 0.11
CA CYS A 95 4.21 4.23 1.31
C CYS A 95 5.68 3.89 1.04
N ASP A 96 6.53 4.90 1.07
CA ASP A 96 7.96 4.84 0.79
C ASP A 96 8.73 5.00 2.12
N LEU A 97 8.61 3.98 2.98
CA LEU A 97 9.02 4.01 4.39
C LEU A 97 10.48 4.42 4.55
N GLY A 98 11.40 3.86 3.76
CA GLY A 98 12.82 4.16 3.87
C GLY A 98 13.15 5.63 3.58
N ASN A 99 12.30 6.30 2.80
CA ASN A 99 12.38 7.73 2.53
C ASN A 99 11.44 8.57 3.42
N ARG A 100 10.76 7.95 4.39
CA ARG A 100 9.84 8.59 5.34
C ARG A 100 8.79 9.47 4.68
N ARG A 101 8.19 8.98 3.58
CA ARG A 101 7.24 9.74 2.76
C ARG A 101 6.14 8.86 2.19
N VAL A 102 5.02 9.49 1.87
CA VAL A 102 3.99 8.90 1.00
C VAL A 102 4.02 9.63 -0.33
N VAL A 103 4.15 8.88 -1.43
CA VAL A 103 4.20 9.42 -2.78
C VAL A 103 2.99 9.02 -3.61
N ARG A 104 2.55 9.91 -4.48
CA ARG A 104 1.61 9.62 -5.56
C ARG A 104 2.38 9.38 -6.84
N TRP A 105 2.09 8.29 -7.53
CA TRP A 105 2.67 7.98 -8.83
C TRP A 105 1.57 7.89 -9.88
N SER A 106 1.54 8.82 -10.84
CA SER A 106 0.55 8.77 -11.93
C SER A 106 0.83 7.58 -12.85
N ARG A 107 -0.22 6.85 -13.25
CA ARG A 107 -0.11 5.77 -14.25
C ARG A 107 -0.36 6.27 -15.68
N ARG A 108 -0.79 7.52 -15.83
CA ARG A 108 -0.98 8.16 -17.13
C ARG A 108 0.35 8.25 -17.88
N SER A 109 0.27 8.16 -19.21
CA SER A 109 1.43 8.23 -20.11
C SER A 109 2.32 9.43 -19.81
N GLY A 110 3.63 9.19 -19.66
CA GLY A 110 4.64 10.23 -19.44
C GLY A 110 5.03 10.50 -17.98
N ALA A 111 4.36 9.87 -17.01
CA ALA A 111 4.78 9.94 -15.62
C ALA A 111 6.01 9.06 -15.38
N THR A 112 7.15 9.68 -15.05
CA THR A 112 8.43 9.00 -14.80
C THR A 112 8.87 9.05 -13.34
N GLN A 113 8.15 9.78 -12.51
CA GLN A 113 8.50 10.03 -11.11
C GLN A 113 7.25 10.25 -10.25
N GLY A 114 7.40 10.04 -8.95
CA GLY A 114 6.39 10.32 -7.94
C GLY A 114 6.32 11.78 -7.51
N GLU A 115 5.21 12.12 -6.86
CA GLU A 115 4.96 13.39 -6.20
C GLU A 115 4.77 13.15 -4.70
N ILE A 116 5.45 13.90 -3.84
CA ILE A 116 5.34 13.76 -2.39
C ILE A 116 3.99 14.30 -1.92
N LEU A 117 3.12 13.41 -1.44
CA LEU A 117 1.87 13.79 -0.80
C LEU A 117 2.14 14.26 0.63
N ILE A 118 2.79 13.40 1.41
CA ILE A 118 3.10 13.59 2.84
C ILE A 118 4.58 13.26 3.05
N ASP A 119 5.29 14.10 3.80
CA ASP A 119 6.67 13.91 4.21
C ASP A 119 6.78 13.71 5.74
N ASN A 120 7.97 13.32 6.19
CA ASN A 120 8.31 13.09 7.60
C ASN A 120 7.31 12.17 8.33
N ILE A 121 7.00 11.04 7.69
CA ILE A 121 6.10 10.03 8.22
C ILE A 121 6.72 8.64 8.06
N ASP A 122 6.76 7.86 9.13
CA ASP A 122 7.18 6.45 9.07
C ASP A 122 5.97 5.61 8.68
N CYS A 123 5.54 5.75 7.43
CA CYS A 123 4.34 5.06 6.96
C CYS A 123 4.56 3.54 6.92
N TRP A 124 3.51 2.76 7.19
CA TRP A 124 3.55 1.30 6.99
C TRP A 124 2.36 0.77 6.21
N GLY A 125 1.14 1.14 6.63
CA GLY A 125 -0.10 0.78 5.96
C GLY A 125 -0.85 2.02 5.52
N LEU A 126 -1.55 1.89 4.39
CA LEU A 126 -2.36 2.93 3.78
C LEU A 126 -3.81 2.48 3.66
N PHE A 127 -4.74 3.44 3.71
CA PHE A 127 -6.13 3.22 3.31
C PHE A 127 -6.74 4.52 2.79
N LEU A 128 -7.39 4.48 1.63
CA LEU A 128 -8.08 5.64 1.06
C LEU A 128 -9.58 5.38 1.06
N ASP A 129 -10.35 6.25 1.73
CA ASP A 129 -11.80 6.13 1.76
C ASP A 129 -12.51 6.84 0.59
N HIS A 130 -13.82 6.62 0.48
CA HIS A 130 -14.67 7.25 -0.55
C HIS A 130 -14.80 8.78 -0.40
N GLN A 131 -14.52 9.32 0.79
CA GLN A 131 -14.53 10.76 1.07
C GLN A 131 -13.18 11.43 0.79
N ARG A 132 -12.20 10.68 0.28
CA ARG A 132 -10.84 11.14 -0.03
C ARG A 132 -10.01 11.44 1.21
N TYR A 133 -10.25 10.74 2.31
CA TYR A 133 -9.32 10.69 3.43
C TYR A 133 -8.34 9.54 3.26
N LEU A 134 -7.05 9.88 3.24
CA LEU A 134 -5.94 8.95 3.29
C LEU A 134 -5.57 8.70 4.76
N TYR A 135 -5.69 7.46 5.20
CA TYR A 135 -5.28 6.98 6.50
C TYR A 135 -3.90 6.35 6.36
N ILE A 136 -2.99 6.72 7.26
CA ILE A 136 -1.59 6.26 7.26
C ILE A 136 -1.27 5.80 8.68
N SER A 137 -0.79 4.57 8.83
CA SER A 137 -0.17 4.16 10.09
C SER A 137 1.27 4.69 10.13
N ASP A 138 1.54 5.62 11.05
CA ASP A 138 2.87 6.18 11.34
C ASP A 138 3.50 5.34 12.46
N VAL A 139 4.32 4.36 12.08
CA VAL A 139 4.93 3.42 13.03
C VAL A 139 6.00 4.06 13.90
N GLY A 140 6.57 5.19 13.48
CA GLY A 140 7.54 5.93 14.28
C GLY A 140 6.89 6.70 15.43
N LYS A 141 5.56 6.88 15.39
CA LYS A 141 4.77 7.60 16.41
C LYS A 141 3.66 6.74 17.04
N ASP A 142 3.62 5.45 16.73
CA ASP A 142 2.61 4.51 17.21
C ASP A 142 1.17 5.02 16.99
N GLU A 143 0.91 5.62 15.83
CA GLU A 143 -0.36 6.28 15.55
C GLU A 143 -0.92 6.00 14.15
N VAL A 144 -2.21 6.25 13.98
CA VAL A 144 -2.87 6.33 12.68
C VAL A 144 -3.36 7.76 12.50
N ARG A 145 -2.90 8.42 11.45
CA ARG A 145 -3.39 9.74 11.05
C ARG A 145 -4.24 9.64 9.80
N ARG A 146 -5.24 10.52 9.69
CA ARG A 146 -5.96 10.76 8.44
C ARG A 146 -5.62 12.13 7.86
N TYR A 147 -5.50 12.19 6.55
CA TYR A 147 -5.24 13.39 5.75
C TYR A 147 -6.32 13.50 4.70
N LYS A 148 -6.93 14.66 4.51
CA LYS A 148 -7.70 14.86 3.28
C LYS A 148 -6.70 15.00 2.13
N ILE A 149 -6.93 14.34 1.00
CA ILE A 149 -6.02 14.47 -0.15
C ILE A 149 -5.87 15.96 -0.53
N GLY A 150 -4.62 16.44 -0.52
CA GLY A 150 -4.26 17.85 -0.72
C GLY A 150 -3.80 18.55 0.57
N ASP A 151 -4.23 18.08 1.74
CA ASP A 151 -3.82 18.63 3.03
C ASP A 151 -2.42 18.15 3.42
N LYS A 152 -1.63 19.04 4.02
CA LYS A 152 -0.31 18.70 4.60
C LYS A 152 -0.37 18.36 6.09
N LYS A 153 -1.48 18.67 6.77
CA LYS A 153 -1.67 18.39 8.20
C LYS A 153 -2.71 17.29 8.40
N GLY A 154 -2.29 16.21 9.05
CA GLY A 154 -3.15 15.08 9.38
C GLY A 154 -3.77 15.19 10.77
N THR A 155 -4.97 14.65 10.92
CA THR A 155 -5.63 14.50 12.23
C THR A 155 -5.34 13.12 12.81
N LEU A 156 -5.00 13.05 14.10
CA LEU A 156 -4.87 11.78 14.81
C LEU A 156 -6.22 11.06 14.86
N VAL A 157 -6.25 9.80 14.43
CA VAL A 157 -7.43 8.93 14.46
C VAL A 157 -7.34 7.91 15.60
N ALA A 158 -6.15 7.36 15.81
CA ALA A 158 -5.89 6.29 16.77
C ALA A 158 -4.41 6.27 17.19
N GLY A 159 -4.11 5.84 18.42
CA GLY A 159 -2.73 5.69 18.90
C GLY A 159 -2.12 6.98 19.48
N GLY A 160 -0.79 7.14 19.35
CA GLY A 160 -0.04 8.33 19.79
C GLY A 160 0.35 8.34 21.27
N ASN A 161 0.24 7.21 21.98
CA ASN A 161 0.62 7.08 23.39
C ASN A 161 1.89 6.22 23.58
N GLY A 162 2.67 6.00 22.51
CA GLY A 162 3.85 5.14 22.51
C GLY A 162 3.52 3.64 22.47
N ASN A 163 4.58 2.81 22.44
CA ASN A 163 4.51 1.36 22.53
C ASN A 163 3.77 0.92 23.81
N GLY A 164 2.67 0.20 23.64
CA GLY A 164 1.70 -0.05 24.70
C GLY A 164 2.03 -1.22 25.62
N ASP A 165 2.07 -0.95 26.92
CA ASP A 165 1.97 -1.92 28.01
C ASP A 165 0.75 -1.65 28.94
N GLY A 166 -0.06 -0.62 28.68
CA GLY A 166 -1.18 -0.22 29.53
C GLY A 166 -2.53 -0.02 28.83
N LYS A 167 -3.55 -0.79 29.26
CA LYS A 167 -5.05 -0.68 29.25
C LYS A 167 -5.83 0.38 28.44
N LYS A 168 -5.23 1.24 27.60
CA LYS A 168 -5.93 2.24 26.80
C LYS A 168 -6.25 1.65 25.43
N ARG A 169 -7.43 1.03 25.34
CA ARG A 169 -7.97 0.47 24.09
C ARG A 169 -8.09 1.59 23.05
N VAL A 170 -7.41 1.41 21.93
CA VAL A 170 -7.66 2.18 20.71
C VAL A 170 -9.11 1.94 20.30
N LYS A 171 -9.93 3.00 20.25
CA LYS A 171 -11.19 3.00 19.49
C LYS A 171 -10.81 2.97 18.01
N ILE A 172 -10.49 1.79 17.49
CA ILE A 172 -10.49 1.60 16.05
C ILE A 172 -11.95 1.77 15.66
N ILE A 173 -12.26 2.80 14.88
CA ILE A 173 -13.56 2.88 14.21
C ILE A 173 -13.50 1.83 13.09
N ILE A 174 -13.72 0.56 13.46
CA ILE A 174 -13.89 -0.58 12.54
C ILE A 174 -15.33 -0.54 11.97
N SER A 175 -15.90 0.64 11.69
CA SER A 175 -17.26 0.71 11.15
C SER A 175 -17.33 0.60 9.63
N SER A 176 -16.19 0.56 8.93
CA SER A 176 -16.18 0.64 7.46
C SER A 176 -15.38 -0.47 6.77
N ILE A 177 -14.61 -1.29 7.50
CA ILE A 177 -13.82 -2.38 6.91
C ILE A 177 -14.65 -3.66 6.71
N PHE A 178 -15.80 -3.82 7.38
CA PHE A 178 -16.63 -5.02 7.25
C PHE A 178 -17.85 -4.91 6.32
N THR A 179 -18.21 -3.71 5.83
CA THR A 179 -19.42 -3.56 5.01
C THR A 179 -19.21 -3.88 3.52
N PHE A 180 -17.98 -4.18 3.08
CA PHE A 180 -17.70 -4.50 1.68
C PHE A 180 -17.84 -5.98 1.29
N PHE A 181 -18.16 -6.89 2.22
CA PHE A 181 -18.43 -8.31 1.90
C PHE A 181 -19.91 -8.72 2.00
N THR A 182 -20.82 -7.79 2.28
CA THR A 182 -22.26 -8.05 2.25
C THR A 182 -22.96 -6.89 1.59
N ASN A 183 -23.06 -6.92 0.26
CA ASN A 183 -24.20 -6.45 -0.53
C ASN A 183 -23.86 -6.70 -2.01
N LYS A 184 -24.18 -7.91 -2.47
CA LYS A 184 -24.73 -8.09 -3.82
C LYS A 184 -26.23 -7.85 -3.71
#